data_AF-A0A972FP21-F1
#
_entry.id   AF-A0A972FP21-F1
#
_cell.length_a   1.000
_cell.length_b   1.000
_cell.length_c   1.000
_cell.angle_alpha   90.00
_cell.angle_beta   90.00
_cell.angle_gamma   90.00
#
_symmetry.space_group_name_H-M   'P 1'
#
loop_
_entity.id
_entity.type
_entity.pdbx_description
1 polymer ?
#
loop_
_entity_poly.entity_id
_entity_poly.type
_entity_poly.pdbx_seq_one_letter_code
_entity_poly.pdbx_strand_id
1 'polypeptide(L)'
;MSTEGIETNRQLREARKKVREIRGFYIHLTAYCIVIPILILINVLTVPDFYWFPFSMIGWGCGLLFHGLQVFGYIRPDWEQRKMKQFMGSDYNGAYDTKSSYQSITETAQFARARKRVQALAGFYKHLGIYLIINGFNLASKYFRLDDGEAFFTFGNFSLAFFWGIGLAIHAMNTYGTAVLFGPDWEERKIRKFMNDRDKPETWE
;
A
#
# COMPACT_ATOMS: atom_id res chain seq x y z
N MET A 1 22.93 -1.07 31.36
CA MET A 1 21.78 -1.92 30.96
C MET A 1 22.31 -2.91 29.93
N SER A 2 22.27 -4.21 30.21
CA SER A 2 22.91 -5.23 29.36
C SER A 2 22.14 -5.43 28.05
N THR A 3 22.86 -5.70 26.96
CA THR A 3 22.32 -6.04 25.63
C THR A 3 21.33 -7.21 25.68
N GLU A 4 21.58 -8.16 26.59
CA GLU A 4 20.72 -9.30 26.90
C GLU A 4 19.33 -8.89 27.44
N GLY A 5 19.29 -7.85 28.29
CA GLY A 5 18.03 -7.27 28.78
C GLY A 5 17.23 -6.54 27.71
N ILE A 6 17.92 -5.92 26.73
CA ILE A 6 17.26 -5.25 25.59
C ILE A 6 16.65 -6.27 24.63
N GLU A 7 17.40 -7.33 24.30
CA GLU A 7 16.95 -8.38 23.39
C GLU A 7 15.76 -9.17 23.98
N THR A 8 15.82 -9.50 25.27
CA THR A 8 14.72 -10.19 25.97
C THR A 8 13.42 -9.36 25.98
N ASN A 9 13.52 -8.05 26.23
CA ASN A 9 12.37 -7.15 26.19
C ASN A 9 11.78 -7.04 24.77
N ARG A 10 12.62 -7.07 23.74
CA ARG A 10 12.18 -7.04 22.34
C ARG A 10 11.40 -8.32 21.98
N GLN A 11 11.94 -9.49 22.30
CA GLN A 11 11.29 -10.78 22.03
C GLN A 11 9.94 -10.90 22.75
N LEU A 12 9.88 -10.48 24.02
CA LEU A 12 8.62 -10.44 24.77
C LEU A 12 7.59 -9.50 24.13
N ARG A 13 8.02 -8.35 23.63
CA ARG A 13 7.13 -7.40 22.94
C ARG A 13 6.58 -7.98 21.64
N GLU A 14 7.42 -8.63 20.85
CA GLU A 14 7.04 -9.27 19.59
C GLU A 14 6.07 -10.44 19.84
N ALA A 15 6.35 -11.30 20.82
CA ALA A 15 5.46 -12.38 21.22
C ALA A 15 4.10 -11.87 21.71
N ARG A 16 4.08 -10.83 22.56
CA ARG A 16 2.82 -10.20 23.04
C ARG A 16 2.02 -9.56 21.91
N LYS A 17 2.70 -8.91 20.96
CA LYS A 17 2.04 -8.36 19.77
C LYS A 17 1.39 -9.48 18.97
N LYS A 18 2.10 -10.58 18.74
CA LYS A 18 1.60 -11.72 17.99
C LYS A 18 0.35 -12.34 18.65
N VAL A 19 0.38 -12.54 19.96
CA VAL A 19 -0.77 -13.04 20.72
C VAL A 19 -1.97 -12.09 20.60
N ARG A 20 -1.74 -10.77 20.66
CA ARG A 20 -2.80 -9.77 20.51
C ARG A 20 -3.45 -9.81 19.13
N GLU A 21 -2.64 -9.95 18.08
CA GLU A 21 -3.13 -10.08 16.70
C GLU A 21 -3.94 -11.38 16.51
N ILE A 22 -3.46 -12.51 17.02
CA ILE A 22 -4.19 -13.79 16.99
C ILE A 22 -5.52 -13.68 17.73
N ARG A 23 -5.53 -13.10 18.94
CA ARG A 23 -6.76 -12.85 19.69
C ARG A 23 -7.72 -11.95 18.91
N GLY A 24 -7.20 -10.90 18.30
CA GLY A 24 -7.98 -10.00 17.45
C GLY A 24 -8.65 -10.77 16.30
N PHE A 25 -7.92 -11.64 15.60
CA PHE A 25 -8.46 -12.46 14.53
C PHE A 25 -9.63 -13.35 15.02
N TYR A 26 -9.45 -14.08 16.13
CA TYR A 26 -10.52 -14.94 16.67
C TYR A 26 -11.77 -14.16 17.09
N ILE A 27 -11.62 -12.95 17.63
CA ILE A 27 -12.78 -12.10 17.95
C ILE A 27 -13.58 -11.77 16.69
N HIS A 28 -12.91 -11.39 15.59
CA HIS A 28 -13.59 -11.08 14.32
C HIS A 28 -14.19 -12.34 13.68
N LEU A 29 -13.50 -13.48 13.75
CA LEU A 29 -14.01 -14.76 13.26
C LEU A 29 -15.29 -15.18 14.00
N THR A 30 -15.26 -15.13 15.33
CA THR A 30 -16.44 -15.45 16.15
C THR A 30 -17.59 -14.50 15.86
N ALA A 31 -17.33 -13.19 15.76
CA ALA A 31 -18.35 -12.21 15.39
C ALA A 31 -18.93 -12.51 14.01
N TYR A 32 -18.11 -12.87 13.02
CA TYR A 32 -18.56 -13.25 11.69
C TYR A 32 -19.49 -14.48 11.72
N CYS A 33 -19.11 -15.53 12.43
CA CYS A 33 -19.91 -16.76 12.56
C CYS A 33 -21.25 -16.55 13.28
N ILE A 34 -21.39 -15.51 14.10
CA ILE A 34 -22.64 -15.19 14.82
C ILE A 34 -23.49 -14.20 14.02
N VAL A 35 -22.88 -13.12 13.52
CA VAL A 35 -23.60 -12.02 12.86
C VAL A 35 -24.13 -12.45 11.49
N ILE A 36 -23.37 -13.21 10.70
CA ILE A 36 -23.80 -13.58 9.34
C ILE A 36 -25.08 -14.43 9.34
N PRO A 37 -25.21 -15.51 10.15
CA PRO A 37 -26.48 -16.25 10.26
C PRO A 37 -27.67 -15.39 10.68
N ILE A 38 -27.45 -14.44 11.61
CA ILE A 38 -28.51 -13.50 12.04
C ILE A 38 -28.93 -12.60 10.88
N LEU A 39 -27.99 -12.05 10.12
CA LEU A 39 -28.30 -11.21 8.96
C LEU A 39 -29.03 -11.99 7.85
N ILE A 40 -28.62 -13.25 7.61
CA ILE A 40 -29.32 -14.15 6.69
C ILE A 40 -30.78 -14.32 7.13
N LEU A 41 -31.00 -14.63 8.42
CA LEU A 41 -32.33 -14.82 8.97
C LEU A 41 -33.18 -13.56 8.85
N ILE A 42 -32.65 -12.40 9.24
CA ILE A 42 -33.33 -11.11 9.12
C ILE A 42 -33.72 -10.85 7.67
N ASN A 43 -32.79 -11.05 6.73
CA ASN A 43 -33.05 -10.76 5.34
C ASN A 43 -34.16 -11.66 4.78
N VAL A 44 -34.10 -12.97 5.02
CA VAL A 44 -35.11 -13.92 4.54
C VAL A 44 -36.49 -13.65 5.15
N LEU A 45 -36.54 -13.20 6.41
CA LEU A 45 -37.81 -12.92 7.09
C LEU A 45 -38.43 -11.56 6.75
N THR A 46 -37.62 -10.55 6.42
CA THR A 46 -38.11 -9.17 6.24
C THR A 46 -38.22 -8.76 4.78
N VAL A 47 -37.32 -9.22 3.91
CA VAL A 47 -37.26 -8.84 2.49
C VAL A 47 -36.92 -10.09 1.65
N PRO A 48 -37.84 -11.06 1.51
CA PRO A 48 -37.57 -12.33 0.84
C PRO A 48 -37.29 -12.17 -0.67
N ASP A 49 -37.80 -11.10 -1.29
CA ASP A 49 -37.63 -10.82 -2.72
C ASP A 49 -36.23 -10.27 -3.06
N PHE A 50 -35.43 -9.89 -2.05
CA PHE A 50 -34.10 -9.32 -2.27
C PHE A 50 -33.08 -9.76 -1.22
N TYR A 51 -32.16 -10.64 -1.61
CA TYR A 51 -31.07 -11.11 -0.75
C TYR A 51 -29.89 -10.12 -0.71
N TRP A 52 -29.88 -9.24 0.28
CA TRP A 52 -28.78 -8.30 0.53
C TRP A 52 -27.67 -8.86 1.44
N PHE A 53 -27.93 -9.93 2.20
CA PHE A 53 -26.92 -10.55 3.08
C PHE A 53 -25.60 -10.96 2.36
N PRO A 54 -25.58 -11.35 1.06
CA PRO A 54 -24.33 -11.72 0.38
C PRO A 54 -23.32 -10.57 0.35
N PHE A 55 -23.78 -9.30 0.30
CA PHE A 55 -22.89 -8.15 0.34
C PHE A 55 -22.11 -8.06 1.67
N SER A 56 -22.80 -8.27 2.79
CA SER A 56 -22.18 -8.29 4.13
C SER A 56 -21.28 -9.51 4.30
N MET A 57 -21.74 -10.69 3.87
CA MET A 57 -21.00 -11.93 3.98
C MET A 57 -19.68 -11.88 3.20
N ILE A 58 -19.71 -11.42 1.94
CA ILE A 58 -18.51 -11.32 1.10
C ILE A 58 -17.61 -10.19 1.61
N GLY A 59 -18.16 -9.01 1.90
CA GLY A 59 -17.37 -7.86 2.36
C GLY A 59 -16.61 -8.14 3.66
N TRP A 60 -17.30 -8.65 4.69
CA TRP A 60 -16.64 -9.02 5.95
C TRP A 60 -15.77 -10.27 5.81
N GLY A 61 -16.19 -11.23 4.98
CA GLY A 61 -15.45 -12.48 4.74
C GLY A 61 -14.08 -12.21 4.10
N CYS A 62 -14.01 -11.30 3.12
CA CYS A 62 -12.75 -10.85 2.55
C CYS A 62 -11.85 -10.20 3.61
N GLY A 63 -12.39 -9.30 4.45
CA GLY A 63 -11.62 -8.67 5.53
C GLY A 63 -11.06 -9.68 6.54
N LEU A 64 -11.87 -10.67 6.91
CA LEU A 64 -11.48 -11.75 7.79
C LEU A 64 -10.39 -12.64 7.17
N LEU A 65 -10.52 -12.95 5.88
CA LEU A 65 -9.51 -13.69 5.11
C LEU A 65 -8.17 -12.95 5.10
N PHE A 66 -8.16 -11.65 4.79
CA PHE A 66 -6.94 -10.84 4.81
C PHE A 66 -6.31 -10.76 6.21
N HIS A 67 -7.11 -10.58 7.26
CA HIS A 67 -6.63 -10.58 8.64
C HIS A 67 -5.98 -11.93 9.00
N GLY A 68 -6.62 -13.05 8.63
CA GLY A 68 -6.08 -14.39 8.83
C GLY A 68 -4.75 -14.59 8.08
N LEU A 69 -4.70 -14.26 6.80
CA LEU A 69 -3.48 -14.37 5.99
C LEU A 69 -2.32 -13.55 6.56
N GLN A 70 -2.60 -12.36 7.10
CA GLN A 70 -1.62 -11.51 7.78
C GLN A 70 -1.15 -12.12 9.12
N VAL A 71 -2.08 -12.60 9.95
CA VAL A 71 -1.81 -13.17 11.27
C VAL A 71 -1.05 -14.48 11.18
N PHE A 72 -1.33 -15.34 10.19
CA PHE A 72 -0.64 -16.63 10.06
C PHE A 72 0.60 -16.56 9.14
N GLY A 73 0.93 -15.38 8.63
CA GLY A 73 2.20 -15.13 7.93
C GLY A 73 2.22 -15.59 6.47
N TYR A 74 1.06 -15.86 5.88
CA TYR A 74 0.91 -16.14 4.45
C TYR A 74 1.08 -14.88 3.60
N ILE A 75 0.65 -13.72 4.13
CA ILE A 75 0.98 -12.41 3.55
C ILE A 75 2.05 -11.78 4.44
N ARG A 76 3.31 -11.82 3.99
CA ARG A 76 4.38 -11.02 4.61
C ARG A 76 4.45 -9.66 3.91
N PRO A 77 4.16 -8.54 4.61
CA PRO A 77 4.33 -7.19 4.08
C PRO A 77 5.81 -6.76 4.08
N ASP A 78 6.73 -7.73 4.08
CA ASP A 78 8.17 -7.46 4.04
C ASP A 78 8.62 -7.00 2.65
N TRP A 79 7.73 -6.92 1.67
CA TRP A 79 8.02 -6.26 0.39
C TRP A 79 8.54 -4.83 0.57
N GLU A 80 7.91 -4.01 1.42
CA GLU A 80 8.39 -2.64 1.68
C GLU A 80 9.81 -2.67 2.27
N GLN A 81 10.06 -3.60 3.20
CA GLN A 81 11.36 -3.75 3.85
C GLN A 81 12.44 -4.29 2.90
N ARG A 82 12.10 -5.26 2.05
CA ARG A 82 12.99 -5.80 1.01
C ARG A 82 13.33 -4.72 -0.01
N LYS A 83 12.34 -3.93 -0.44
CA LYS A 83 12.56 -2.81 -1.36
C LYS A 83 13.40 -1.70 -0.73
N MET A 84 13.21 -1.42 0.56
CA MET A 84 14.10 -0.52 1.31
C MET A 84 15.55 -1.00 1.24
N LYS A 85 15.80 -2.28 1.57
CA LYS A 85 17.15 -2.87 1.52
C LYS A 85 17.74 -2.81 0.12
N GLN A 86 16.93 -3.02 -0.92
CA GLN A 86 17.37 -2.92 -2.31
C GLN A 86 17.80 -1.50 -2.68
N PHE A 87 17.00 -0.47 -2.35
CA PHE A 87 17.38 0.92 -2.62
C PHE A 87 18.60 1.36 -1.80
N MET A 88 18.66 0.95 -0.53
CA MET A 88 19.85 1.19 0.30
C MET A 88 21.09 0.55 -0.31
N GLY A 89 21.05 -0.74 -0.68
CA GLY A 89 22.20 -1.43 -1.26
C GLY A 89 22.59 -0.96 -2.67
N SER A 90 21.65 -0.48 -3.47
CA SER A 90 21.91 0.03 -4.83
C SER A 90 22.58 1.41 -4.82
N ASP A 91 22.19 2.29 -3.90
CA ASP A 91 22.79 3.62 -3.74
C ASP A 91 24.09 3.58 -2.89
N TYR A 92 24.34 2.48 -2.16
CA TYR A 92 25.49 2.26 -1.26
C TYR A 92 26.76 1.73 -1.94
N ASN A 93 26.83 1.70 -3.27
CA ASN A 93 28.03 1.28 -4.02
C ASN A 93 29.01 2.45 -4.26
N GLY A 94 29.36 3.19 -3.21
CA GLY A 94 30.38 4.24 -3.21
C GLY A 94 31.52 3.90 -2.26
N ALA A 95 32.76 3.92 -2.76
CA ALA A 95 33.98 3.57 -2.03
C ALA A 95 34.06 4.17 -0.62
N TYR A 96 34.43 3.35 0.36
CA TYR A 96 34.64 3.76 1.75
C TYR A 96 35.82 4.74 1.84
N ASP A 97 35.53 5.96 2.31
CA ASP A 97 36.53 6.88 2.87
C ASP A 97 36.10 7.30 4.29
N THR A 98 37.10 7.49 5.14
CA THR A 98 37.04 7.35 6.61
C THR A 98 36.84 8.72 7.27
N LYS A 99 35.61 9.26 7.33
CA LYS A 99 35.29 10.44 8.18
C LYS A 99 33.91 10.36 8.86
N SER A 100 33.95 10.09 10.18
CA SER A 100 32.94 9.44 11.02
C SER A 100 31.72 10.26 11.49
N SER A 101 31.53 11.54 11.14
CA SER A 101 30.43 12.37 11.71
C SER A 101 29.46 12.95 10.68
N TYR A 102 29.92 13.20 9.45
CA TYR A 102 29.06 13.64 8.34
C TYR A 102 28.27 12.46 7.73
N GLN A 103 28.82 11.25 7.85
CA GLN A 103 28.33 10.01 7.27
C GLN A 103 27.01 9.53 7.89
N SER A 104 26.79 9.72 9.20
CA SER A 104 25.52 9.35 9.87
C SER A 104 24.35 10.28 9.51
N ILE A 105 24.62 11.56 9.26
CA ILE A 105 23.60 12.54 8.83
C ILE A 105 23.21 12.29 7.36
N THR A 106 24.19 11.94 6.51
CA THR A 106 23.92 11.59 5.11
C THR A 106 23.24 10.22 5.00
N GLU A 107 23.64 9.23 5.79
CA GLU A 107 22.98 7.92 5.87
C GLU A 107 21.53 8.05 6.34
N THR A 108 21.25 8.87 7.36
CA THR A 108 19.87 9.14 7.81
C THR A 108 19.04 9.89 6.77
N ALA A 109 19.63 10.86 6.05
CA ALA A 109 18.93 11.58 4.98
C ALA A 109 18.68 10.71 3.74
N GLN A 110 19.60 9.83 3.37
CA GLN A 110 19.43 8.86 2.27
C GLN A 110 18.41 7.78 2.65
N PHE A 111 18.49 7.26 3.87
CA PHE A 111 17.48 6.35 4.42
C PHE A 111 16.08 6.97 4.40
N ALA A 112 15.95 8.25 4.78
CA ALA A 112 14.69 8.97 4.74
C ALA A 112 14.14 9.11 3.30
N ARG A 113 15.01 9.35 2.31
CA ARG A 113 14.62 9.42 0.89
C ARG A 113 14.20 8.06 0.33
N ALA A 114 15.00 7.01 0.57
CA ALA A 114 14.66 5.64 0.18
C ALA A 114 13.34 5.21 0.81
N ARG A 115 13.11 5.56 2.08
CA ARG A 115 11.85 5.30 2.78
C ARG A 115 10.66 6.02 2.17
N LYS A 116 10.79 7.30 1.85
CA LYS A 116 9.74 8.06 1.16
C LYS A 116 9.40 7.41 -0.19
N ARG A 117 10.39 7.01 -0.99
CA ARG A 117 10.17 6.33 -2.27
C ARG A 117 9.42 5.01 -2.09
N VAL A 118 9.88 4.13 -1.18
CA VAL A 118 9.23 2.85 -0.90
C VAL A 118 7.78 3.02 -0.45
N GLN A 119 7.52 3.98 0.45
CA GLN A 119 6.16 4.25 0.94
C GLN A 119 5.25 4.78 -0.17
N ALA A 120 5.76 5.64 -1.05
CA ALA A 120 5.03 6.13 -2.20
C ALA A 120 4.66 4.96 -3.15
N LEU A 121 5.62 4.11 -3.51
CA LEU A 121 5.37 2.90 -4.30
C LEU A 121 4.34 1.97 -3.65
N ALA A 122 4.46 1.72 -2.34
CA ALA A 122 3.51 0.90 -1.59
C ALA A 122 2.09 1.48 -1.64
N GLY A 123 1.97 2.80 -1.51
CA GLY A 123 0.72 3.55 -1.63
C GLY A 123 0.09 3.35 -3.01
N PHE A 124 0.86 3.49 -4.08
CA PHE A 124 0.38 3.26 -5.45
C PHE A 124 -0.13 1.84 -5.67
N TYR A 125 0.62 0.81 -5.25
CA TYR A 125 0.18 -0.58 -5.42
C TYR A 125 -1.11 -0.90 -4.67
N LYS A 126 -1.35 -0.28 -3.51
CA LYS A 126 -2.63 -0.42 -2.80
C LYS A 126 -3.81 0.12 -3.62
N HIS A 127 -3.67 1.32 -4.18
CA HIS A 127 -4.71 1.93 -5.02
C HIS A 127 -4.92 1.16 -6.32
N LEU A 128 -3.84 0.72 -6.97
CA LEU A 128 -3.90 -0.13 -8.16
C LEU A 128 -4.59 -1.46 -7.88
N GLY A 129 -4.27 -2.12 -6.77
CA GLY A 129 -4.88 -3.39 -6.38
C GLY A 129 -6.40 -3.26 -6.17
N ILE A 130 -6.82 -2.24 -5.43
CA ILE A 130 -8.25 -1.95 -5.20
C ILE A 130 -8.95 -1.64 -6.53
N TYR A 131 -8.32 -0.83 -7.40
CA TYR A 131 -8.84 -0.52 -8.73
C TYR A 131 -9.07 -1.79 -9.56
N LEU A 132 -8.09 -2.70 -9.62
CA LEU A 132 -8.21 -3.95 -10.39
C LEU A 132 -9.29 -4.88 -9.83
N ILE A 133 -9.38 -5.02 -8.51
CA ILE A 133 -10.37 -5.89 -7.86
C ILE A 133 -11.79 -5.37 -8.12
N ILE A 134 -12.04 -4.08 -7.88
CA ILE A 134 -13.38 -3.49 -8.02
C ILE A 134 -13.82 -3.49 -9.48
N ASN A 135 -12.94 -3.11 -10.40
CA ASN A 135 -13.28 -3.11 -11.82
C ASN A 135 -13.44 -4.53 -12.35
N GLY A 136 -12.54 -5.44 -12.00
CA GLY A 136 -12.67 -6.86 -12.36
C GLY A 136 -13.99 -7.46 -11.88
N PHE A 137 -14.38 -7.20 -10.62
CA PHE A 137 -15.66 -7.62 -10.08
C PHE A 137 -16.86 -6.98 -10.80
N ASN A 138 -16.82 -5.69 -11.11
CA ASN A 138 -17.89 -5.01 -11.84
C ASN A 138 -18.05 -5.55 -13.27
N LEU A 139 -16.95 -5.69 -14.01
CA LEU A 139 -16.97 -6.25 -15.36
C LEU A 139 -17.43 -7.71 -15.35
N ALA A 140 -16.95 -8.52 -14.41
CA ALA A 140 -17.39 -9.90 -14.28
C ALA A 140 -18.88 -9.98 -13.96
N SER A 141 -19.36 -9.17 -13.01
CA SER A 141 -20.79 -9.11 -12.65
C SER A 141 -21.65 -8.71 -13.85
N LYS A 142 -21.20 -7.74 -14.66
CA LYS A 142 -21.88 -7.33 -15.90
C LYS A 142 -21.87 -8.43 -16.95
N TYR A 143 -20.76 -9.15 -17.09
CA TYR A 143 -20.64 -10.27 -18.02
C TYR A 143 -21.59 -11.42 -17.66
N PHE A 144 -21.69 -11.76 -16.37
CA PHE A 144 -22.57 -12.85 -15.90
C PHE A 144 -24.05 -12.46 -15.81
N ARG A 145 -24.39 -11.17 -15.90
CA ARG A 145 -25.77 -10.64 -15.86
C ARG A 145 -26.16 -9.99 -17.18
N LEU A 146 -25.46 -10.33 -18.27
CA LEU A 146 -25.74 -9.75 -19.58
C LEU A 146 -27.05 -10.35 -20.10
N ASP A 147 -28.05 -9.50 -20.33
CA ASP A 147 -29.33 -9.93 -20.91
C ASP A 147 -29.20 -10.11 -22.44
N ASP A 148 -30.06 -10.96 -23.01
CA ASP A 148 -30.06 -11.23 -24.45
C ASP A 148 -30.31 -9.95 -25.26
N GLY A 149 -29.30 -9.53 -26.03
CA GLY A 149 -29.34 -8.34 -26.87
C GLY A 149 -28.56 -7.12 -26.33
N GLU A 150 -28.04 -7.18 -25.10
CA GLU A 150 -27.15 -6.11 -24.59
C GLU A 150 -25.70 -6.29 -25.05
N ALA A 151 -25.09 -5.19 -25.51
CA ALA A 151 -23.67 -5.17 -25.83
C ALA A 151 -22.83 -5.01 -24.55
N PHE A 152 -21.91 -5.95 -24.29
CA PHE A 152 -20.99 -5.85 -23.16
C PHE A 152 -20.04 -4.64 -23.28
N PHE A 153 -19.51 -4.38 -24.48
CA PHE A 153 -18.58 -3.30 -24.78
C PHE A 153 -19.28 -1.96 -25.00
N THR A 154 -19.81 -1.36 -23.94
CA THR A 154 -20.42 -0.02 -23.97
C THR A 154 -19.67 0.93 -23.07
N PHE A 155 -19.57 2.21 -23.44
CA PHE A 155 -18.89 3.21 -22.63
C PHE A 155 -19.42 3.26 -21.18
N GLY A 156 -20.73 3.07 -20.99
CA GLY A 156 -21.35 2.99 -19.66
C GLY A 156 -20.73 1.92 -18.77
N ASN A 157 -20.51 0.71 -19.29
CA ASN A 157 -19.93 -0.42 -18.54
C ASN A 157 -18.47 -0.19 -18.13
N PHE A 158 -17.73 0.68 -18.83
CA PHE A 158 -16.32 0.98 -18.57
C PHE A 158 -16.09 2.36 -17.96
N SER A 159 -17.12 3.21 -17.87
CA SER A 159 -17.02 4.60 -17.41
C SER A 159 -16.41 4.71 -16.00
N LEU A 160 -16.83 3.84 -15.08
CA LEU A 160 -16.29 3.77 -13.71
C LEU A 160 -14.78 3.45 -13.74
N ALA A 161 -14.37 2.47 -14.54
CA ALA A 161 -12.96 2.13 -14.74
C ALA A 161 -12.20 3.29 -15.36
N PHE A 162 -12.74 3.92 -16.40
CA PHE A 162 -12.10 5.00 -17.12
C PHE A 162 -11.81 6.20 -16.22
N PHE A 163 -12.81 6.75 -15.53
CA PHE A 163 -12.62 7.94 -14.71
C PHE A 163 -11.79 7.67 -13.45
N TRP A 164 -11.94 6.51 -12.79
CA TRP A 164 -11.03 6.12 -11.72
C TRP A 164 -9.60 5.87 -12.23
N GLY A 165 -9.47 5.37 -13.45
CA GLY A 165 -8.20 5.13 -14.13
C GLY A 165 -7.41 6.43 -14.33
N ILE A 166 -8.09 7.56 -14.59
CA ILE A 166 -7.45 8.88 -14.64
C ILE A 166 -6.85 9.25 -13.28
N GLY A 167 -7.59 9.09 -12.19
CA GLY A 167 -7.08 9.33 -10.84
C GLY A 167 -5.88 8.45 -10.48
N LEU A 168 -5.92 7.18 -10.88
CA LEU A 168 -4.82 6.24 -10.74
C LEU A 168 -3.60 6.65 -11.58
N ALA A 169 -3.80 7.14 -12.80
CA ALA A 169 -2.75 7.66 -13.66
C ALA A 169 -2.08 8.91 -13.06
N ILE A 170 -2.85 9.83 -12.48
CA ILE A 170 -2.32 10.99 -11.74
C ILE A 170 -1.49 10.53 -10.54
N HIS A 171 -1.98 9.54 -9.77
CA HIS A 171 -1.23 8.98 -8.65
C HIS A 171 0.08 8.33 -9.14
N ALA A 172 0.05 7.58 -10.24
CA ALA A 172 1.25 7.00 -10.86
C ALA A 172 2.26 8.09 -11.24
N MET A 173 1.83 9.16 -11.91
CA MET A 173 2.69 10.29 -12.28
C MET A 173 3.35 10.93 -11.05
N ASN A 174 2.60 11.10 -9.96
CA ASN A 174 3.14 11.66 -8.72
C ASN A 174 4.10 10.69 -8.00
N THR A 175 3.84 9.38 -8.08
CA THR A 175 4.61 8.35 -7.37
C THR A 175 5.93 8.04 -8.05
N TYR A 176 5.91 7.91 -9.38
CA TYR A 176 7.11 7.65 -10.18
C TYR A 176 7.85 8.94 -10.55
N GLY A 177 7.20 10.10 -10.38
CA GLY A 177 7.82 11.41 -10.36
C GLY A 177 8.44 11.88 -11.68
N THR A 178 8.83 13.15 -11.69
CA THR A 178 9.39 13.92 -12.81
C THR A 178 10.52 13.25 -13.59
N ALA A 179 11.13 12.17 -13.11
CA ALA A 179 12.15 11.43 -13.85
C ALA A 179 11.65 10.91 -15.22
N VAL A 180 10.37 10.52 -15.33
CA VAL A 180 9.78 10.11 -16.62
C VAL A 180 9.46 11.31 -17.52
N LEU A 181 9.04 12.44 -16.94
CA LEU A 181 8.64 13.67 -17.66
C LEU A 181 9.80 14.63 -17.98
N PHE A 182 10.85 14.64 -17.17
CA PHE A 182 11.93 15.64 -17.14
C PHE A 182 13.35 15.01 -17.05
N GLY A 183 13.44 13.67 -16.94
CA GLY A 183 14.68 12.90 -16.87
C GLY A 183 15.21 12.67 -15.45
N PRO A 184 15.98 11.58 -15.21
CA PRO A 184 16.47 11.17 -13.89
C PRO A 184 17.31 12.24 -13.17
N ASP A 185 18.04 13.07 -13.90
CA ASP A 185 18.94 14.07 -13.30
C ASP A 185 18.27 15.43 -13.04
N TRP A 186 16.97 15.60 -13.34
CA TRP A 186 16.32 16.91 -13.21
C TRP A 186 16.35 17.46 -11.78
N GLU A 187 16.09 16.59 -10.80
CA GLU A 187 16.05 16.96 -9.39
C GLU A 187 17.45 17.35 -8.89
N GLU A 188 18.47 16.59 -9.29
CA GLU A 188 19.87 16.89 -9.00
C GLU A 188 20.34 18.18 -9.66
N ARG A 189 19.95 18.45 -10.92
CA ARG A 189 20.26 19.72 -11.61
C ARG A 189 19.68 20.91 -10.86
N LYS A 190 18.46 20.80 -10.32
CA LYS A 190 17.83 21.89 -9.56
C LYS A 190 18.49 22.09 -8.20
N ILE A 191 18.81 21.02 -7.47
CA ILE A 191 19.55 21.11 -6.21
C ILE A 191 20.92 21.75 -6.43
N ARG A 192 21.65 21.33 -7.48
CA ARG A 192 22.95 21.92 -7.85
C ARG A 192 22.81 23.40 -8.16
N LYS A 193 21.77 23.81 -8.90
CA LYS A 193 21.49 25.21 -9.22
C LYS A 193 21.24 26.05 -7.96
N PHE A 194 20.40 25.57 -7.04
CA PHE A 194 20.11 26.30 -5.79
C PHE A 194 21.32 26.37 -4.83
N MET A 195 22.18 25.36 -4.81
CA MET A 195 23.45 25.40 -4.09
C MET A 195 24.39 26.47 -4.69
N ASN A 196 24.54 26.46 -6.01
CA ASN A 196 25.40 27.42 -6.72
C ASN A 196 24.87 28.86 -6.64
N ASP A 197 23.54 29.05 -6.66
CA ASP A 197 22.93 30.39 -6.52
C ASP A 197 23.04 30.93 -5.07
N ARG A 198 23.28 30.09 -4.06
CA ARG A 198 23.59 30.52 -2.69
C ARG A 198 25.04 30.93 -2.48
N ASP A 199 25.97 30.33 -3.22
CA ASP A 199 27.41 30.60 -3.15
C ASP A 199 27.87 31.68 -4.14
N LYS A 200 26.95 32.31 -4.89
CA LYS A 200 27.27 33.48 -5.71
C LYS A 200 27.62 34.65 -4.78
N PRO A 201 28.82 35.25 -4.88
CA PRO A 201 29.09 36.49 -4.17
C PRO A 201 28.09 37.54 -4.66
N GLU A 202 27.43 38.23 -3.72
CA GLU A 202 26.63 39.42 -4.04
C GLU A 202 27.59 40.47 -4.60
N THR A 203 27.66 40.57 -5.93
CA THR A 203 28.28 41.71 -6.60
C THR A 203 27.25 42.83 -6.59
N TRP A 204 27.44 43.77 -5.67
CA TRP A 204 26.72 45.04 -5.63
C TRP A 204 27.36 45.97 -6.67
N GLU A 205 26.65 46.22 -7.78
CA GLU A 205 26.93 47.33 -8.71
C GLU A 205 26.00 48.51 -8.43
#